data_AF-D3TRF0-F1
#
_entry.id   AF-D3TRF0-F1
#
_cell.length_a   1.000
_cell.length_b   1.000
_cell.length_c   1.000
_cell.angle_alpha   90.00
_cell.angle_beta   90.00
_cell.angle_gamma   90.00
#
_symmetry.space_group_name_H-M   'P 1'
#
loop_
_entity.id
_entity.type
_entity.pdbx_description
1 polymer ?
#
loop_
_entity_poly.entity_id
_entity_poly.type
_entity_poly.pdbx_seq_one_letter_code
_entity_poly.pdbx_strand_id
1 'polypeptide(L)'
;MFTRTLQRFRSNIAVPLLKNKGVKLSVLHRHQLLKTTIVKCEPNQKNNRNINGSRGWTSNYIFWNNVFGKYLLFTNIAGSGILMVVGDVMAQEIEVRKGAPNSKRYDLERMGRMFVAGALMGPLHHYVYNWMEKVMPVPNLRNTIRKILIDQIFMSPACLLIFFYSACFLERKTIAETNAELKEKFLYIYLIDWLFWPGAQYVNFRYLDIKYRVTYVNVCTALYDVFISYVKHLYEDAPIS
;
A
#
# COMPACT_ATOMS: atom_id res chain seq x y z
N MET A 1 -29.47 12.73 31.79
CA MET A 1 -29.26 11.81 32.93
C MET A 1 -27.98 10.97 32.75
N PHE A 2 -26.85 11.56 32.35
CA PHE A 2 -25.57 10.82 32.22
C PHE A 2 -24.31 11.67 32.48
N THR A 3 -24.45 12.80 33.16
CA THR A 3 -23.34 13.72 33.48
C THR A 3 -23.13 13.93 34.99
N ARG A 4 -23.95 13.30 35.84
CA ARG A 4 -23.83 13.38 37.32
C ARG A 4 -23.24 12.14 37.98
N THR A 5 -22.99 11.05 37.23
CA THR A 5 -22.45 9.79 37.78
C THR A 5 -20.91 9.70 37.71
N LEU A 6 -20.26 10.44 36.80
CA LEU A 6 -18.79 10.41 36.66
C LEU A 6 -18.02 11.37 37.58
N GLN A 7 -18.71 12.35 38.19
CA GLN A 7 -18.07 13.30 39.11
C GLN A 7 -17.99 12.79 40.56
N ARG A 8 -18.76 11.75 40.91
CA ARG A 8 -18.75 11.08 42.22
C ARG A 8 -17.76 9.91 42.35
N PHE A 9 -17.16 9.46 41.24
CA PHE A 9 -16.19 8.36 41.25
C PHE A 9 -14.73 8.84 41.44
N ARG A 10 -14.47 10.14 41.27
CA ARG A 10 -13.11 10.72 41.35
C ARG A 10 -12.74 11.29 42.73
N SER A 11 -13.70 11.41 43.66
CA SER A 11 -13.48 12.03 44.97
C SER A 11 -13.35 11.06 46.15
N ASN A 12 -13.58 9.75 45.98
CA ASN A 12 -13.70 8.82 47.11
C ASN A 12 -12.69 7.64 47.14
N ILE A 13 -11.65 7.63 46.30
CA ILE A 13 -10.67 6.51 46.29
C ILE A 13 -9.20 6.96 46.39
N ALA A 14 -8.89 8.25 46.30
CA ALA A 14 -7.48 8.69 46.19
C ALA A 14 -6.97 9.55 47.36
N VAL A 15 -7.45 9.36 48.58
CA VAL A 15 -6.72 9.70 49.83
C VAL A 15 -7.40 8.84 50.92
N PRO A 16 -6.79 7.78 51.50
CA PRO A 16 -5.61 7.91 52.36
C PRO A 16 -4.80 6.59 52.53
N LEU A 17 -3.85 6.27 51.67
CA LEU A 17 -2.85 5.23 51.97
C LEU A 17 -1.52 5.64 51.37
N LEU A 18 -0.71 6.31 52.18
CA LEU A 18 0.75 6.36 52.21
C LEU A 18 1.22 7.66 52.89
N LYS A 19 0.57 8.00 54.01
CA LYS A 19 1.25 8.70 55.11
C LYS A 19 1.90 7.61 55.93
N ASN A 20 3.21 7.42 55.79
CA ASN A 20 4.18 7.27 56.88
C ASN A 20 5.41 6.50 56.39
N LYS A 21 6.49 7.24 56.13
CA LYS A 21 7.88 6.92 56.49
C LYS A 21 8.76 8.02 55.91
N GLY A 22 9.17 8.94 56.78
CA GLY A 22 10.20 9.93 56.47
C GLY A 22 11.50 9.21 56.12
N VAL A 23 11.95 9.36 54.87
CA VAL A 23 13.33 9.11 54.48
C VAL A 23 13.73 10.15 53.43
N LYS A 24 14.57 11.09 53.90
CA LYS A 24 15.50 11.93 53.14
C LYS A 24 14.95 12.78 51.99
N LEU A 25 14.47 13.95 52.43
CA LEU A 25 14.59 15.25 51.76
C LEU A 25 16.06 15.51 51.30
N SER A 26 16.51 14.89 50.20
CA SER A 26 17.85 15.12 49.63
C SER A 26 17.91 15.00 48.09
N VAL A 27 16.80 14.68 47.43
CA VAL A 27 16.76 14.49 45.96
C VAL A 27 16.11 15.68 45.24
N LEU A 28 15.27 16.47 45.91
CA LEU A 28 14.59 17.61 45.29
C LEU A 28 15.47 18.87 45.11
N HIS A 29 16.65 18.95 45.74
CA HIS A 29 17.56 20.09 45.58
C HIS A 29 18.53 19.95 44.37
N ARG A 30 18.58 18.80 43.69
CA ARG A 30 19.41 18.62 42.48
C ARG A 30 18.72 19.03 41.17
N HIS A 31 17.40 19.22 41.18
CA HIS A 31 16.65 19.55 39.97
C HIS A 31 16.60 21.05 39.64
N GLN A 32 17.06 21.94 40.53
CA GLN A 32 17.10 23.39 40.29
C GLN A 32 18.46 23.93 39.82
N LEU A 33 19.55 23.17 39.95
CA LEU A 33 20.89 23.58 39.50
C LEU A 33 21.27 23.08 38.10
N LEU A 34 20.46 22.21 37.48
CA LEU A 34 20.72 21.69 36.12
C LEU A 34 20.10 22.52 34.99
N LYS A 35 19.38 23.61 35.30
CA LYS A 35 18.79 24.51 34.30
C LYS A 35 19.64 25.75 33.95
N THR A 36 20.75 25.99 34.64
CA THR A 36 21.59 27.18 34.46
C THR A 36 22.94 26.94 33.79
N THR A 37 23.23 25.72 33.33
CA THR A 37 24.40 25.48 32.45
C THR A 37 23.94 25.30 31.02
N ILE A 38 23.35 26.36 30.45
CA ILE A 38 23.30 26.53 29.00
C ILE A 38 24.73 26.88 28.60
N VAL A 39 25.51 25.83 28.26
CA VAL A 39 26.76 25.99 27.53
C VAL A 39 26.41 26.65 26.21
N LYS A 40 26.74 27.93 26.09
CA LYS A 40 26.75 28.66 24.84
C LYS A 40 27.85 28.05 23.96
N CYS A 41 27.48 27.07 23.14
CA CYS A 41 28.37 26.50 22.15
C CYS A 41 28.39 27.47 20.95
N GLU A 42 29.46 28.24 20.81
CA GLU A 42 29.74 29.01 19.58
C GLU A 42 29.89 28.05 18.39
N PRO A 43 29.38 28.38 17.20
CA PRO A 43 29.62 27.57 16.02
C PRO A 43 31.06 27.81 15.55
N ASN A 44 31.94 26.83 15.83
CA ASN A 44 33.29 26.83 15.31
C ASN A 44 33.26 26.48 13.81
N GLN A 45 33.46 27.52 12.98
CA GLN A 45 33.76 27.43 11.55
C GLN A 45 35.07 26.67 11.35
N LYS A 46 34.99 25.38 11.00
CA LYS A 46 35.95 24.66 10.11
C LYS A 46 35.61 23.17 10.02
N ASN A 47 34.94 22.76 8.94
CA ASN A 47 35.34 21.54 8.24
C ASN A 47 34.88 21.60 6.77
N ASN A 48 35.72 22.19 5.93
CA ASN A 48 35.52 22.27 4.50
C ASN A 48 36.10 21.00 3.83
N ARG A 49 35.47 19.84 4.05
CA ARG A 49 35.79 18.59 3.35
C ARG A 49 34.51 17.91 2.87
N ASN A 50 34.38 17.82 1.54
CA ASN A 50 33.38 17.06 0.75
C ASN A 50 31.93 17.57 0.66
N ILE A 51 31.73 18.81 0.20
CA ILE A 51 30.40 19.35 -0.16
C ILE A 51 29.85 18.75 -1.48
N ASN A 52 30.71 18.18 -2.34
CA ASN A 52 30.27 17.60 -3.61
C ASN A 52 29.62 16.21 -3.44
N GLY A 53 29.97 15.47 -2.38
CA GLY A 53 29.31 14.20 -2.04
C GLY A 53 27.92 14.42 -1.44
N SER A 54 27.73 15.46 -0.61
CA SER A 54 26.48 15.70 0.11
C SER A 54 25.34 16.20 -0.79
N ARG A 55 25.62 16.93 -1.87
CA ARG A 55 24.59 17.48 -2.78
C ARG A 55 23.79 16.40 -3.51
N GLY A 56 24.43 15.29 -3.91
CA GLY A 56 23.75 14.19 -4.58
C GLY A 56 22.79 13.43 -3.64
N TRP A 57 23.20 13.24 -2.39
CA TRP A 57 22.39 12.55 -1.38
C TRP A 57 21.20 13.39 -0.91
N THR A 58 21.39 14.71 -0.72
CA THR A 58 20.28 15.61 -0.36
C THR A 58 19.31 15.80 -1.52
N SER A 59 19.79 15.89 -2.76
CA SER A 59 18.92 15.99 -3.95
C SER A 59 18.06 14.73 -4.13
N ASN A 60 18.64 13.54 -4.00
CA ASN A 60 17.88 12.28 -4.07
C ASN A 60 16.87 12.19 -2.92
N TYR A 61 17.27 12.51 -1.70
CA TYR A 61 16.37 12.49 -0.55
C TYR A 61 15.18 13.45 -0.71
N ILE A 62 15.42 14.68 -1.17
CA ILE A 62 14.37 15.69 -1.42
C ILE A 62 13.44 15.23 -2.55
N PHE A 63 13.99 14.67 -3.62
CA PHE A 63 13.21 14.11 -4.72
C PHE A 63 12.29 12.98 -4.24
N TRP A 64 12.82 11.96 -3.57
CA TRP A 64 12.02 10.84 -3.07
C TRP A 64 10.98 11.28 -2.03
N ASN A 65 11.30 12.26 -1.19
CA ASN A 65 10.35 12.83 -0.23
C ASN A 65 9.21 13.60 -0.92
N ASN A 66 9.49 14.29 -2.03
CA ASN A 66 8.45 14.97 -2.81
C ASN A 66 7.57 13.99 -3.58
N VAL A 67 8.15 12.96 -4.21
CA VAL A 67 7.45 11.90 -4.96
C VAL A 67 6.52 11.12 -4.03
N PHE A 68 7.02 10.63 -2.90
CA PHE A 68 6.23 9.83 -1.95
C PHE A 68 5.54 10.65 -0.85
N GLY A 69 5.60 11.98 -0.94
CA GLY A 69 4.93 12.91 -0.04
C GLY A 69 3.92 13.76 -0.80
N LYS A 70 4.37 14.92 -1.32
CA LYS A 70 3.50 15.92 -1.97
C LYS A 70 2.81 15.39 -3.22
N TYR A 71 3.47 14.53 -3.99
CA TYR A 71 2.97 14.01 -5.27
C TYR A 71 2.49 12.55 -5.20
N LEU A 72 2.26 12.03 -3.99
CA LEU A 72 1.96 10.60 -3.77
C LEU A 72 0.77 10.09 -4.59
N LEU A 73 -0.29 10.90 -4.76
CA LEU A 73 -1.43 10.53 -5.60
C LEU A 73 -1.01 10.33 -7.07
N PHE A 74 -0.26 11.28 -7.64
CA PHE A 74 0.21 11.20 -9.02
C PHE A 74 1.15 10.00 -9.21
N THR A 75 2.09 9.80 -8.28
CA THR A 75 3.00 8.66 -8.30
C THR A 75 2.26 7.33 -8.20
N ASN A 76 1.18 7.26 -7.41
CA ASN A 76 0.34 6.06 -7.33
C ASN A 76 -0.39 5.80 -8.64
N ILE A 77 -0.99 6.83 -9.25
CA ILE A 77 -1.69 6.71 -10.54
C ILE A 77 -0.73 6.26 -11.64
N ALA A 78 0.35 7.01 -11.86
CA ALA A 78 1.32 6.71 -12.90
C ALA A 78 2.03 5.38 -12.64
N GLY A 79 2.41 5.12 -11.39
CA GLY A 79 3.05 3.87 -10.98
C GLY A 79 2.17 2.65 -11.20
N SER A 80 0.87 2.73 -10.90
CA SER A 80 -0.08 1.63 -11.15
C SER A 80 -0.24 1.35 -12.64
N GLY A 81 -0.40 2.38 -13.48
CA GLY A 81 -0.45 2.20 -14.93
C GLY A 81 0.83 1.58 -15.50
N ILE A 82 2.00 2.11 -15.14
CA ILE A 82 3.29 1.63 -15.64
C ILE A 82 3.56 0.18 -15.23
N LEU A 83 3.29 -0.18 -13.96
CA LEU A 83 3.56 -1.53 -13.48
C LEU A 83 2.59 -2.57 -14.06
N MET A 84 1.34 -2.20 -14.36
CA MET A 84 0.45 -3.07 -15.13
C MET A 84 0.96 -3.31 -16.55
N VAL A 85 1.52 -2.29 -17.21
CA VAL A 85 2.19 -2.48 -18.51
C VAL A 85 3.38 -3.43 -18.39
N VAL A 86 4.18 -3.31 -17.34
CA VAL A 86 5.32 -4.20 -17.11
C VAL A 86 4.86 -5.65 -16.89
N GLY A 87 3.82 -5.86 -16.08
CA GLY A 87 3.19 -7.17 -15.89
C GLY A 87 2.72 -7.78 -17.22
N ASP A 88 2.02 -6.99 -18.02
CA ASP A 88 1.52 -7.39 -19.32
C ASP A 88 2.64 -7.72 -20.32
N VAL A 89 3.70 -6.91 -20.38
CA VAL A 89 4.89 -7.19 -21.21
C VAL A 89 5.53 -8.53 -20.84
N MET A 90 5.64 -8.84 -19.54
CA MET A 90 6.16 -10.12 -19.08
C MET A 90 5.21 -11.27 -19.46
N ALA A 91 3.90 -11.09 -19.30
CA ALA A 91 2.90 -12.08 -19.68
C ALA A 91 2.94 -12.38 -21.19
N GLN A 92 3.04 -11.34 -22.03
CA GLN A 92 3.14 -11.47 -23.49
C GLN A 92 4.44 -12.17 -23.92
N GLU A 93 5.57 -11.88 -23.27
CA GLU A 93 6.83 -12.59 -23.56
C GLU A 93 6.74 -14.09 -23.19
N ILE A 94 5.99 -14.45 -22.14
CA ILE A 94 5.73 -15.86 -21.79
C ILE A 94 4.83 -16.52 -22.84
N GLU A 95 3.75 -15.85 -23.26
CA GLU A 95 2.83 -16.31 -24.32
C GLU A 95 3.60 -16.64 -25.61
N VAL A 96 4.53 -15.75 -26.01
CA VAL A 96 5.39 -15.93 -27.20
C VAL A 96 6.34 -17.12 -27.03
N ARG A 97 7.01 -17.24 -25.88
CA ARG A 97 7.98 -18.33 -25.62
C ARG A 97 7.32 -19.71 -25.58
N LYS A 98 6.06 -19.78 -25.16
CA LYS A 98 5.27 -21.02 -25.16
C LYS A 98 4.57 -21.30 -26.49
N GLY A 99 4.74 -20.44 -27.50
CA GLY A 99 4.20 -20.67 -28.83
C GLY A 99 2.68 -20.48 -28.93
N ALA A 100 2.09 -19.59 -28.11
CA ALA A 100 0.67 -19.30 -28.18
C ALA A 100 0.26 -18.86 -29.61
N PRO A 101 -0.82 -19.43 -30.19
CA PRO A 101 -1.23 -19.13 -31.55
C PRO A 101 -1.56 -17.64 -31.74
N ASN A 102 -1.08 -17.05 -32.84
CA ASN A 102 -1.22 -15.62 -33.16
C ASN A 102 -0.55 -14.63 -32.18
N SER A 103 0.43 -15.07 -31.38
CA SER A 103 1.17 -14.18 -30.48
C SER A 103 2.06 -13.19 -31.25
N LYS A 104 1.60 -11.94 -31.38
CA LYS A 104 2.51 -10.82 -31.66
C LYS A 104 3.38 -10.61 -30.42
N ARG A 105 4.68 -10.32 -30.61
CA ARG A 105 5.61 -10.19 -29.48
C ARG A 105 5.19 -9.11 -28.47
N TYR A 106 4.69 -7.98 -28.98
CA TYR A 106 4.14 -6.90 -28.17
C TYR A 106 2.88 -6.33 -28.82
N ASP A 107 1.73 -6.52 -28.17
CA ASP A 107 0.45 -5.88 -28.42
C ASP A 107 0.39 -4.55 -27.66
N LEU A 108 0.69 -3.46 -28.38
CA LEU A 108 0.68 -2.11 -27.84
C LEU A 108 -0.72 -1.65 -27.42
N GLU A 109 -1.77 -2.15 -28.06
CA GLU A 109 -3.14 -1.80 -27.68
C GLU A 109 -3.48 -2.43 -26.33
N ARG A 110 -3.12 -3.71 -26.14
CA ARG A 110 -3.25 -4.40 -24.83
C ARG A 110 -2.47 -3.68 -23.74
N MET A 111 -1.24 -3.29 -24.01
CA MET A 111 -0.43 -2.48 -23.07
C MET A 111 -1.14 -1.16 -22.73
N GLY A 112 -1.71 -0.46 -23.72
CA GLY A 112 -2.48 0.76 -23.49
C GLY A 112 -3.70 0.55 -22.59
N ARG A 113 -4.42 -0.57 -22.77
CA ARG A 113 -5.55 -0.95 -21.90
C ARG A 113 -5.11 -1.20 -20.47
N MET A 114 -4.01 -1.94 -20.29
CA MET A 114 -3.42 -2.24 -18.98
C MET A 114 -2.96 -0.97 -18.26
N PHE A 115 -2.36 -0.03 -18.99
CA PHE A 115 -1.99 1.27 -18.42
C PHE A 115 -3.20 2.03 -17.89
N VAL A 116 -4.26 2.15 -18.69
CA VAL A 116 -5.47 2.89 -18.30
C VAL A 116 -6.16 2.21 -17.12
N ALA A 117 -6.31 0.89 -17.14
CA ALA A 117 -6.88 0.14 -16.02
C ALA A 117 -6.10 0.40 -14.72
N GLY A 118 -4.77 0.29 -14.75
CA GLY A 118 -3.92 0.56 -13.58
C GLY A 118 -3.99 2.00 -13.10
N ALA A 119 -3.97 2.96 -14.02
CA ALA A 119 -4.10 4.38 -13.70
C ALA A 119 -5.46 4.70 -13.05
N LEU A 120 -6.54 4.01 -13.44
CA LEU A 120 -7.86 4.15 -12.82
C LEU A 120 -7.96 3.49 -11.44
N MET A 121 -7.21 2.41 -11.19
CA MET A 121 -7.13 1.74 -9.89
C MET A 121 -6.27 2.51 -8.88
N GLY A 122 -5.27 3.27 -9.33
CA GLY A 122 -4.34 4.03 -8.48
C GLY A 122 -5.01 4.98 -7.46
N PRO A 123 -6.00 5.82 -7.84
CA PRO A 123 -6.74 6.67 -6.90
C PRO A 123 -7.51 5.85 -5.87
N LEU A 124 -8.16 4.76 -6.29
CA LEU A 124 -8.90 3.88 -5.39
C LEU A 124 -7.98 3.33 -4.30
N HIS A 125 -6.83 2.76 -4.68
CA HIS A 125 -5.81 2.31 -3.74
C HIS A 125 -5.31 3.43 -2.82
N HIS A 126 -4.99 4.61 -3.39
CA HIS A 126 -4.49 5.74 -2.62
C HIS A 126 -5.47 6.17 -1.52
N TYR A 127 -6.73 6.42 -1.86
CA TYR A 127 -7.71 6.94 -0.90
C TYR A 127 -8.12 5.88 0.13
N VAL A 128 -8.34 4.64 -0.29
CA VAL A 128 -8.78 3.59 0.64
C VAL A 128 -7.67 3.19 1.60
N TYR A 129 -6.41 3.13 1.16
CA TYR A 129 -5.30 2.82 2.05
C TYR A 129 -5.07 3.94 3.06
N ASN A 130 -5.15 5.19 2.63
CA ASN A 130 -5.09 6.34 3.55
C ASN A 130 -6.25 6.33 4.56
N TRP A 131 -7.46 5.96 4.12
CA TRP A 131 -8.61 5.83 5.02
C TRP A 131 -8.41 4.70 6.04
N MET A 132 -7.96 3.52 5.60
CA MET A 132 -7.69 2.39 6.50
C MET A 132 -6.62 2.71 7.54
N GLU A 133 -5.60 3.52 7.20
CA GLU A 133 -4.62 3.97 8.16
C GLU A 133 -5.17 4.96 9.18
N LYS A 134 -6.07 5.85 8.76
CA LYS A 134 -6.72 6.79 9.68
C LYS A 134 -7.62 6.07 10.69
N VAL A 135 -8.34 5.04 10.26
CA VAL A 135 -9.30 4.29 11.09
C VAL A 135 -8.61 3.19 11.90
N MET A 136 -7.59 2.53 11.34
CA MET A 136 -6.87 1.41 11.94
C MET A 136 -5.34 1.63 11.90
N PRO A 137 -4.80 2.64 12.62
CA PRO A 137 -3.38 3.02 12.54
C PRO A 137 -2.42 2.00 13.15
N VAL A 138 -2.88 1.20 14.13
CA VAL A 138 -2.00 0.25 14.83
C VAL A 138 -1.79 -1.02 13.99
N PRO A 139 -0.55 -1.41 13.65
CA PRO A 139 -0.24 -2.58 12.83
C PRO A 139 -0.23 -3.87 13.66
N ASN A 140 -1.32 -4.16 14.37
CA ASN A 140 -1.53 -5.43 15.06
C ASN A 140 -2.25 -6.46 14.16
N LEU A 141 -2.19 -7.74 14.53
CA LEU A 141 -2.76 -8.83 13.74
C LEU A 141 -4.26 -8.64 13.46
N ARG A 142 -5.03 -8.21 14.48
CA ARG A 142 -6.48 -7.97 14.35
C ARG A 142 -6.79 -6.91 13.29
N ASN A 143 -6.09 -5.79 13.32
CA ASN A 143 -6.28 -4.71 12.36
C ASN A 143 -5.79 -5.12 10.96
N THR A 144 -4.70 -5.89 10.89
CA THR A 144 -4.18 -6.44 9.62
C THR A 144 -5.23 -7.32 8.95
N ILE A 145 -5.79 -8.29 9.68
CA ILE A 145 -6.84 -9.17 9.16
C ILE A 145 -8.06 -8.37 8.71
N ARG A 146 -8.49 -7.36 9.48
CA ARG A 146 -9.61 -6.48 9.08
C ARG A 146 -9.34 -5.72 7.79
N LYS A 147 -8.13 -5.19 7.61
CA LYS A 147 -7.74 -4.51 6.37
C LYS A 147 -7.75 -5.47 5.18
N ILE A 148 -7.25 -6.69 5.36
CA ILE A 148 -7.32 -7.75 4.33
C ILE A 148 -8.78 -8.06 3.99
N LEU A 149 -9.67 -8.22 4.99
CA LEU A 149 -11.08 -8.50 4.71
C LEU A 149 -11.76 -7.34 3.96
N ILE A 150 -11.45 -6.09 4.31
CA ILE A 150 -11.95 -4.92 3.57
C ILE A 150 -11.43 -4.94 2.13
N ASP A 151 -10.15 -5.23 1.95
CA ASP A 151 -9.51 -5.31 0.64
C ASP A 151 -10.18 -6.40 -0.21
N GLN A 152 -10.36 -7.60 0.32
CA GLN A 152 -10.95 -8.70 -0.45
C GLN A 152 -12.45 -8.54 -0.72
N ILE A 153 -13.23 -8.02 0.23
CA ILE A 153 -14.70 -7.91 0.08
C ILE A 153 -15.10 -6.68 -0.73
N PHE A 154 -14.34 -5.59 -0.66
CA PHE A 154 -14.70 -4.32 -1.32
C PHE A 154 -13.72 -3.91 -2.40
N MET A 155 -12.42 -3.97 -2.12
CA MET A 155 -11.41 -3.49 -3.08
C MET A 155 -11.26 -4.44 -4.25
N SER A 156 -11.12 -5.75 -4.03
CA SER A 156 -10.99 -6.72 -5.14
C SER A 156 -12.15 -6.62 -6.12
N PRO A 157 -13.43 -6.68 -5.69
CA PRO A 157 -14.55 -6.52 -6.60
C PRO A 157 -14.55 -5.18 -7.33
N ALA A 158 -14.24 -4.07 -6.64
CA ALA A 158 -14.16 -2.74 -7.27
C ALA A 158 -13.03 -2.67 -8.32
N CYS A 159 -11.85 -3.21 -8.01
CA CYS A 159 -10.71 -3.28 -8.92
C CYS A 159 -11.01 -4.15 -10.14
N LEU A 160 -11.66 -5.31 -9.96
CA LEU A 160 -12.10 -6.16 -11.06
C LEU A 160 -13.10 -5.44 -11.96
N LEU A 161 -14.08 -4.74 -11.38
CA LEU A 161 -15.03 -3.95 -12.15
C LEU A 161 -14.33 -2.84 -12.95
N ILE A 162 -13.42 -2.09 -12.34
CA ILE A 162 -12.62 -1.06 -13.03
C ILE A 162 -11.85 -1.69 -14.19
N PHE A 163 -11.18 -2.82 -13.95
CA PHE A 163 -10.41 -3.53 -14.97
C PHE A 163 -11.28 -3.95 -16.15
N PHE A 164 -12.36 -4.70 -15.90
CA PHE A 164 -13.23 -5.21 -16.97
C PHE A 164 -13.88 -4.09 -17.77
N TYR A 165 -14.44 -3.08 -17.10
CA TYR A 165 -15.12 -1.99 -17.79
C TYR A 165 -14.14 -1.10 -18.56
N SER A 166 -12.97 -0.80 -18.01
CA SER A 166 -11.95 0.00 -18.72
C SER A 166 -11.37 -0.75 -19.91
N ALA A 167 -11.03 -2.04 -19.75
CA ALA A 167 -10.52 -2.86 -20.83
C ALA A 167 -11.56 -3.04 -21.96
N CYS A 168 -12.79 -3.43 -21.63
CA CYS A 168 -13.84 -3.64 -22.63
C CYS A 168 -14.23 -2.34 -23.34
N PHE A 169 -14.28 -1.22 -22.62
CA PHE A 169 -14.54 0.09 -23.23
C PHE A 169 -13.47 0.44 -24.28
N LEU A 170 -12.20 0.20 -23.98
CA LEU A 170 -11.09 0.44 -24.91
C LEU A 170 -11.02 -0.58 -26.05
N GLU A 171 -11.57 -1.79 -25.86
CA GLU A 171 -11.82 -2.78 -26.92
C GLU A 171 -13.05 -2.45 -27.77
N ARG A 172 -13.75 -1.35 -27.48
CA ARG A 172 -15.00 -0.92 -28.14
C ARG A 172 -16.15 -1.92 -28.00
N LYS A 173 -16.12 -2.74 -26.95
CA LYS A 173 -17.23 -3.63 -26.60
C LYS A 173 -18.40 -2.83 -26.04
N THR A 174 -19.60 -3.34 -26.27
CA THR A 174 -20.83 -2.82 -25.66
C THR A 174 -20.89 -3.16 -24.17
N ILE A 175 -21.74 -2.45 -23.43
CA ILE A 175 -22.00 -2.73 -22.00
C ILE A 175 -22.60 -4.14 -21.82
N ALA A 176 -23.40 -4.62 -22.79
CA ALA A 176 -23.98 -5.95 -22.75
C ALA A 176 -22.90 -7.04 -22.85
N GLU A 177 -21.97 -6.90 -23.79
CA GLU A 177 -20.81 -7.82 -23.94
C GLU A 177 -19.90 -7.78 -22.71
N THR A 178 -19.60 -6.58 -22.20
CA THR A 178 -18.81 -6.39 -20.98
C THR A 178 -19.42 -7.11 -19.79
N ASN A 179 -20.75 -7.00 -19.60
CA ASN A 179 -21.46 -7.67 -18.52
C ASN A 179 -21.51 -9.19 -18.69
N ALA A 180 -21.60 -9.69 -19.93
CA ALA A 180 -21.55 -11.12 -20.21
C ALA A 180 -20.17 -11.68 -19.83
N GLU A 181 -19.10 -11.04 -20.28
CA GLU A 181 -17.72 -11.44 -19.99
C GLU A 181 -17.40 -11.35 -18.50
N LEU A 182 -17.86 -10.29 -17.83
CA LEU A 182 -17.73 -10.15 -16.38
C LEU A 182 -18.44 -11.30 -15.66
N LYS A 183 -19.69 -11.63 -16.01
CA LYS A 183 -20.42 -12.73 -15.34
C LYS A 183 -19.72 -14.08 -15.49
N GLU A 184 -19.12 -14.33 -16.63
CA GLU A 184 -18.39 -15.56 -16.91
C GLU A 184 -17.10 -15.65 -16.10
N LYS A 185 -16.29 -14.58 -16.09
CA LYS A 185 -14.93 -14.62 -15.56
C LYS A 185 -14.79 -14.15 -14.11
N PHE A 186 -15.72 -13.34 -13.62
CA PHE A 186 -15.60 -12.66 -12.33
C PHE A 186 -15.39 -13.64 -11.19
N LEU A 187 -16.25 -14.66 -11.07
CA LEU A 187 -16.17 -15.59 -9.93
C LEU A 187 -14.84 -16.36 -9.94
N TYR A 188 -14.39 -16.80 -11.11
CA TYR A 188 -13.13 -17.53 -11.25
C TYR A 188 -11.92 -16.66 -10.85
N ILE A 189 -11.82 -15.44 -11.41
CA ILE A 189 -10.72 -14.53 -11.09
C ILE A 189 -10.77 -14.12 -9.62
N TYR A 190 -11.97 -13.82 -9.10
CA TYR A 190 -12.16 -13.45 -7.71
C TYR A 190 -11.74 -14.57 -6.75
N LEU A 191 -11.99 -15.85 -7.08
CA LEU A 191 -11.52 -16.96 -6.27
C LEU A 191 -9.98 -17.10 -6.30
N ILE A 192 -9.34 -16.85 -7.43
CA ILE A 192 -7.87 -16.85 -7.50
C ILE A 192 -7.29 -15.66 -6.71
N ASP A 193 -7.95 -14.50 -6.75
CA ASP A 193 -7.57 -13.35 -5.95
C ASP A 193 -7.50 -13.71 -4.46
N TRP A 194 -8.48 -14.48 -3.95
CA TRP A 194 -8.50 -14.98 -2.58
C TRP A 194 -7.34 -15.93 -2.23
N LEU A 195 -6.69 -16.55 -3.21
CA LEU A 195 -5.53 -17.41 -2.98
C LEU A 195 -4.23 -16.59 -2.91
N PHE A 196 -4.12 -15.54 -3.71
CA PHE A 196 -2.90 -14.76 -3.86
C PHE A 196 -2.85 -13.55 -2.91
N TRP A 197 -3.90 -12.74 -2.94
CA TRP A 197 -3.89 -11.42 -2.32
C TRP A 197 -3.90 -11.42 -0.80
N PRO A 198 -4.58 -12.31 -0.06
CA PRO A 198 -4.51 -12.29 1.40
C PRO A 198 -3.09 -12.40 1.96
N GLY A 199 -2.25 -13.25 1.35
CA GLY A 199 -0.84 -13.37 1.71
C GLY A 199 -0.05 -12.10 1.39
N ALA A 200 -0.21 -11.57 0.17
CA ALA A 200 0.45 -10.34 -0.25
C ALA A 200 0.04 -9.13 0.61
N GLN A 201 -1.26 -9.00 0.91
CA GLN A 201 -1.83 -7.91 1.71
C GLN A 201 -1.47 -8.03 3.19
N TYR A 202 -1.27 -9.24 3.71
CA TYR A 202 -0.71 -9.42 5.04
C TYR A 202 0.65 -8.73 5.16
N VAL A 203 1.55 -8.95 4.20
CA VAL A 203 2.86 -8.28 4.18
C VAL A 203 2.68 -6.76 4.06
N ASN A 204 1.82 -6.32 3.14
CA ASN A 204 1.54 -4.91 2.88
C ASN A 204 1.09 -4.15 4.14
N PHE A 205 0.04 -4.64 4.81
CA PHE A 205 -0.56 -3.93 5.94
C PHE A 205 0.19 -4.13 7.26
N ARG A 206 1.00 -5.20 7.38
CA ARG A 206 1.72 -5.51 8.62
C ARG A 206 3.09 -4.83 8.70
N TYR A 207 3.77 -4.67 7.57
CA TYR A 207 5.18 -4.27 7.54
C TYR A 207 5.48 -3.01 6.72
N LEU A 208 4.59 -2.57 5.82
CA LEU A 208 4.88 -1.42 4.96
C LEU A 208 4.23 -0.13 5.44
N ASP A 209 5.01 0.95 5.35
CA ASP A 209 4.52 2.32 5.50
C ASP A 209 3.57 2.68 4.36
N ILE A 210 2.57 3.52 4.67
CA ILE A 210 1.51 3.97 3.74
C ILE A 210 2.04 4.42 2.36
N LYS A 211 3.19 5.09 2.33
CA LYS A 211 3.82 5.62 1.11
C LYS A 211 4.29 4.55 0.13
N TYR A 212 4.60 3.33 0.59
CA TYR A 212 5.13 2.26 -0.25
C TYR A 212 4.08 1.21 -0.62
N ARG A 213 2.89 1.26 0.00
CA ARG A 213 1.88 0.20 -0.14
C ARG A 213 1.35 0.05 -1.56
N VAL A 214 1.07 1.16 -2.23
CA VAL A 214 0.56 1.11 -3.61
C VAL A 214 1.64 0.61 -4.56
N THR A 215 2.89 1.07 -4.41
CA THR A 215 4.01 0.55 -5.19
C THR A 215 4.22 -0.94 -4.97
N TYR A 216 4.15 -1.41 -3.72
CA TYR A 216 4.23 -2.84 -3.42
C TYR A 216 3.11 -3.65 -4.08
N VAL A 217 1.85 -3.20 -3.96
CA VAL A 217 0.70 -3.85 -4.61
C VAL A 217 0.90 -3.92 -6.11
N ASN A 218 1.35 -2.84 -6.74
CA ASN A 218 1.62 -2.81 -8.17
C ASN A 218 2.72 -3.80 -8.60
N VAL A 219 3.77 -3.99 -7.78
CA VAL A 219 4.81 -5.02 -8.03
C VAL A 219 4.21 -6.42 -7.89
N CYS A 220 3.39 -6.65 -6.85
CA CYS A 220 2.67 -7.92 -6.70
C CYS A 220 1.73 -8.18 -7.88
N THR A 221 1.05 -7.17 -8.42
CA THR A 221 0.22 -7.28 -9.62
C THR A 221 1.04 -7.76 -10.81
N ALA A 222 2.22 -7.17 -11.06
CA ALA A 222 3.06 -7.61 -12.17
C ALA A 222 3.50 -9.08 -12.03
N LEU A 223 3.78 -9.55 -10.81
CA LEU A 223 4.07 -10.96 -10.53
C LEU A 223 2.83 -11.85 -10.67
N TYR A 224 1.66 -11.34 -10.27
CA TYR A 224 0.38 -12.03 -10.41
C TYR A 224 0.03 -12.25 -11.88
N ASP A 225 0.20 -11.24 -12.75
CA ASP A 225 -0.05 -11.35 -14.19
C ASP A 225 0.83 -12.42 -14.84
N VAL A 226 2.11 -12.49 -14.42
CA VAL A 226 3.04 -13.54 -14.84
C VAL A 226 2.58 -14.92 -14.36
N PHE A 227 2.16 -15.03 -13.10
CA PHE A 227 1.67 -16.27 -12.52
C PHE A 227 0.41 -16.78 -13.23
N ILE A 228 -0.58 -15.92 -13.44
CA ILE A 228 -1.82 -16.25 -14.15
C ILE A 228 -1.52 -16.66 -15.59
N SER A 229 -0.66 -15.91 -16.28
CA SER A 229 -0.22 -16.28 -17.64
C SER A 229 0.40 -17.68 -17.63
N TYR A 230 1.33 -17.96 -16.72
CA TYR A 230 1.95 -19.27 -16.63
C TYR A 230 0.94 -20.40 -16.36
N VAL A 231 0.03 -20.22 -15.41
CA VAL A 231 -1.00 -21.19 -15.03
C VAL A 231 -1.96 -21.46 -16.18
N LYS A 232 -2.45 -20.41 -16.86
CA LYS A 232 -3.37 -20.54 -17.99
C LYS A 232 -2.83 -21.50 -19.05
N HIS A 233 -1.56 -21.37 -19.39
CA HIS A 233 -0.92 -22.21 -20.41
C HIS A 233 -0.70 -23.65 -19.93
N LEU A 234 -0.44 -23.89 -18.63
CA LEU A 234 -0.33 -25.27 -18.11
C LEU A 234 -1.63 -26.08 -18.27
N TYR A 235 -2.78 -25.42 -18.22
CA TYR A 235 -4.08 -26.08 -18.42
C TYR A 235 -4.41 -26.28 -19.91
N GLU A 236 -3.87 -25.47 -20.82
CA GLU A 236 -4.00 -25.68 -22.27
C GLU A 236 -3.13 -26.85 -22.76
N ASP A 237 -2.00 -27.12 -22.09
CA ASP A 237 -1.08 -28.21 -22.41
C ASP A 237 -1.46 -29.57 -21.77
N ALA A 238 -2.46 -29.60 -20.89
CA ALA A 238 -2.89 -30.85 -20.25
C ALA A 238 -3.72 -31.69 -21.23
N PRO A 239 -3.32 -32.93 -21.57
CA PRO A 239 -4.14 -33.79 -22.41
C PRO A 239 -5.46 -34.05 -21.70
N ILE A 240 -6.57 -33.80 -22.39
CA ILE A 240 -7.90 -34.22 -21.97
C ILE A 240 -7.87 -35.75 -22.01
N SER A 241 -7.53 -36.38 -20.88
CA SER A 241 -7.59 -37.82 -20.67
C SER A 241 -9.01 -38.26 -20.34
#